data_AF-A0AB33JGY6-F1
#
_entry.id   AF-A0AB33JGY6-F1
#
_cell.length_a   1.000
_cell.length_b   1.000
_cell.length_c   1.000
_cell.angle_alpha   90.00
_cell.angle_beta   90.00
_cell.angle_gamma   90.00
#
_symmetry.space_group_name_H-M   'P 1'
#
loop_
_entity.id
_entity.type
_entity.pdbx_description
1 polymer ?
#
loop_
_entity_poly.entity_id
_entity_poly.type
_entity_poly.pdbx_seq_one_letter_code
_entity_poly.pdbx_strand_id
1 'polypeptide(L)'
;MKKATNIKKHFRAYNPIKGFNYANRQVRNMFMFMFAVFGVVMLLGALIDHSFLAFGGSGVSFASMAVLGHLDDVSDRDTHGSDISYIVYLIALDQIDRTKPFPQPNSNREVAPVPLKPGEIPHYFEAHDIPTFTGTTEKGDITTTGENNFVLIMGGARIPLYNFIEEYSGGKFILFFKHIKKSTWYILGELERPIILANTETKDDKDGRYTTFTFKRSSVDLPLVYTGNPAVTAAGSVAAGATSIAITPSTNSYTIANGTSGAAAIATVSGLTKTDKGRYITLYGAGTDKSATIADGNTFVLEDGATWTAKAGASLTLRVLDTTTLVEVSRTEV
;
A
#
# COMPACT_ATOMS: atom_id res chain seq x y z
N MET A 1 33.18 38.22 -102.56
CA MET A 1 33.98 38.49 -101.34
C MET A 1 33.02 38.83 -100.20
N LYS A 2 32.86 37.96 -99.19
CA LYS A 2 32.59 38.37 -97.80
C LYS A 2 32.69 37.16 -96.87
N LYS A 3 33.60 37.32 -95.91
CA LYS A 3 34.05 36.40 -94.88
C LYS A 3 32.97 36.36 -93.78
N ALA A 4 32.38 35.19 -93.53
CA ALA A 4 31.56 35.00 -92.34
C ALA A 4 32.48 34.62 -91.16
N THR A 5 32.40 35.41 -90.10
CA THR A 5 33.11 35.24 -88.84
C THR A 5 32.66 33.97 -88.12
N ASN A 6 33.64 33.28 -87.56
CA ASN A 6 33.52 31.97 -86.96
C ASN A 6 32.94 32.09 -85.53
N ILE A 7 31.67 31.73 -85.31
CA ILE A 7 31.14 31.53 -83.95
C ILE A 7 31.33 30.06 -83.60
N LYS A 8 32.41 29.77 -82.86
CA LYS A 8 32.61 28.45 -82.24
C LYS A 8 31.53 28.24 -81.17
N LYS A 9 30.46 27.53 -81.52
CA LYS A 9 29.47 27.05 -80.55
C LYS A 9 30.12 25.95 -79.70
N HIS A 10 30.62 26.33 -78.52
CA HIS A 10 31.04 25.38 -77.51
C HIS A 10 29.80 24.76 -76.87
N PHE A 11 29.43 23.56 -77.29
CA PHE A 11 28.45 22.75 -76.56
C PHE A 11 29.10 22.27 -75.25
N ARG A 12 28.63 22.77 -74.10
CA ARG A 12 28.98 22.17 -72.80
C ARG A 12 28.45 20.75 -72.82
N ALA A 13 29.35 19.77 -72.76
CA ALA A 13 28.97 18.38 -72.58
C ALA A 13 28.10 18.26 -71.32
N TYR A 14 26.81 17.98 -71.53
CA TYR A 14 25.88 17.70 -70.45
C TYR A 14 26.29 16.35 -69.86
N ASN A 15 26.83 16.37 -68.64
CA ASN A 15 27.10 15.14 -67.90
C ASN A 15 25.84 14.79 -67.10
N PRO A 16 25.06 13.78 -67.52
CA PRO A 16 23.79 13.43 -66.88
C PRO A 16 23.97 12.94 -65.44
N ILE A 17 25.17 12.50 -65.06
CA ILE A 17 25.48 11.93 -63.74
C ILE A 17 25.73 13.04 -62.69
N LYS A 18 26.01 14.29 -63.11
CA LYS A 18 26.26 15.41 -62.18
C LYS A 18 25.07 15.69 -61.25
N GLY A 19 23.84 15.61 -61.77
CA GLY A 19 22.63 15.83 -60.97
C GLY A 19 22.43 14.72 -59.93
N PHE A 20 22.63 13.46 -60.33
CA PHE A 20 22.52 12.30 -59.44
C PHE A 20 23.57 12.33 -58.31
N ASN A 21 24.83 12.66 -58.64
CA ASN A 21 25.89 12.80 -57.65
C ASN A 21 25.65 13.97 -56.68
N TYR A 22 25.07 15.06 -57.17
CA TYR A 22 24.68 16.19 -56.31
C TYR A 22 23.55 15.79 -55.35
N ALA A 23 22.50 15.13 -55.84
CA ALA A 23 21.40 14.66 -55.01
C ALA A 23 21.88 13.67 -53.93
N ASN A 24 22.71 12.69 -54.30
CA ASN A 24 23.27 11.72 -53.35
C ASN A 24 24.15 12.39 -52.28
N ARG A 25 24.94 13.41 -52.66
CA ARG A 25 25.73 14.22 -51.70
C ARG A 25 24.83 15.01 -50.75
N GLN A 26 23.75 15.60 -51.25
CA GLN A 26 22.81 16.36 -50.42
C GLN A 26 22.05 15.46 -49.45
N VAL A 27 21.61 14.28 -49.88
CA VAL A 27 20.94 13.30 -49.00
C VAL A 27 21.88 12.84 -47.88
N ARG A 28 23.15 12.53 -48.18
CA ARG A 28 24.14 12.18 -47.14
C ARG A 28 24.40 13.33 -46.18
N ASN A 29 24.49 14.56 -46.67
CA ASN A 29 24.69 15.73 -45.82
C ASN A 29 23.47 15.98 -44.92
N MET A 30 22.26 15.84 -45.45
CA MET A 30 21.02 16.00 -44.69
C MET A 30 20.91 14.92 -43.61
N PHE A 31 21.23 13.67 -43.93
CA PHE A 31 21.26 12.57 -42.97
C PHE A 31 22.27 12.81 -41.84
N MET A 32 23.50 13.23 -42.19
CA MET A 32 24.53 13.57 -41.21
C MET A 32 24.11 14.75 -40.32
N PHE A 33 23.47 15.76 -40.89
CA PHE A 33 22.99 16.91 -40.14
C PHE A 33 21.87 16.53 -39.16
N MET A 34 20.91 15.71 -39.61
CA MET A 34 19.82 15.22 -38.76
C MET A 34 20.35 14.37 -37.60
N PHE A 35 21.33 13.50 -37.86
CA PHE A 35 22.02 12.73 -36.81
C PHE A 35 22.78 13.61 -35.83
N ALA A 36 23.48 14.64 -36.32
CA ALA A 36 24.21 15.57 -35.47
C ALA A 36 23.28 16.37 -34.55
N VAL A 37 22.15 16.87 -35.09
CA VAL A 37 21.13 17.58 -34.28
C VAL A 37 20.55 16.66 -33.22
N PHE A 38 20.20 15.42 -33.58
CA PHE A 38 19.67 14.44 -32.64
C PHE A 38 20.68 14.09 -31.53
N GLY A 39 21.96 13.93 -31.90
CA GLY A 39 23.04 13.68 -30.95
C GLY A 39 23.26 14.83 -29.95
N VAL A 40 23.17 16.08 -30.40
CA VAL A 40 23.32 17.25 -29.51
C VAL A 40 22.14 17.35 -28.54
N VAL A 41 20.91 17.10 -28.98
CA VAL A 41 19.73 17.10 -28.10
C VAL A 41 19.84 16.00 -27.04
N MET A 42 20.33 14.81 -27.41
CA MET A 42 20.56 13.70 -26.47
C MET A 42 21.64 14.03 -25.43
N LEU A 43 22.74 14.66 -25.84
CA LEU A 43 23.81 15.11 -24.94
C LEU A 43 23.33 16.19 -23.97
N LEU A 44 22.51 17.14 -24.44
CA LEU A 44 21.90 18.15 -23.58
C LEU A 44 20.91 17.53 -22.58
N GLY A 45 20.13 16.53 -23.00
CA GLY A 45 19.24 15.78 -22.12
C GLY A 45 19.99 15.06 -20.99
N ALA A 46 21.10 14.39 -21.31
CA ALA A 46 21.94 13.70 -20.33
C ALA A 46 22.65 14.65 -19.33
N LEU A 47 22.81 15.93 -19.68
CA LEU A 47 23.45 16.92 -18.80
C LEU A 47 22.46 17.57 -17.81
N ILE A 48 21.18 17.65 -18.18
CA ILE A 48 20.13 18.32 -17.39
C ILE A 48 19.47 17.34 -16.42
N ASP A 49 19.40 16.05 -16.79
CA ASP A 49 18.75 15.02 -16.00
C ASP A 49 19.81 13.99 -15.55
N HIS A 50 20.10 13.91 -14.26
CA HIS A 50 21.06 12.94 -13.67
C HIS A 50 20.55 11.49 -13.70
N SER A 51 19.67 11.16 -14.65
CA SER A 51 19.17 9.83 -14.90
C SER A 51 19.73 9.34 -16.23
N PHE A 52 20.47 8.23 -16.18
CA PHE A 52 21.07 7.53 -17.31
C PHE A 52 20.05 6.97 -18.34
N LEU A 53 18.77 7.36 -18.21
CA LEU A 53 17.59 6.82 -18.90
C LEU A 53 17.13 7.67 -20.10
N ALA A 54 17.77 8.82 -20.38
CA ALA A 54 17.46 9.63 -21.55
C ALA A 54 18.04 9.09 -22.89
N PHE A 55 18.65 7.89 -22.89
CA PHE A 55 19.28 7.29 -24.09
C PHE A 55 18.33 6.44 -24.97
N GLY A 56 17.02 6.43 -24.72
CA GLY A 56 16.10 5.47 -25.34
C GLY A 56 14.73 6.01 -25.73
N GLY A 57 14.67 7.20 -26.33
CA GLY A 57 13.43 7.81 -26.79
C GLY A 57 12.91 7.25 -28.12
N SER A 58 12.45 6.00 -28.15
CA SER A 58 11.47 5.54 -29.15
C SER A 58 10.48 4.58 -28.50
N GLY A 59 9.21 5.00 -28.45
CA GLY A 59 8.16 4.35 -27.67
C GLY A 59 7.96 2.87 -27.99
N VAL A 60 8.13 2.05 -26.97
CA VAL A 60 7.31 0.89 -26.62
C VAL A 60 7.59 0.59 -25.16
N SER A 61 6.55 0.28 -24.40
CA SER A 61 6.59 -0.04 -22.97
C SER A 61 7.62 -1.13 -22.65
N PHE A 62 8.82 -0.76 -22.24
CA PHE A 62 9.71 -1.64 -21.49
C PHE A 62 9.62 -1.26 -20.03
N ALA A 63 8.74 -1.93 -19.29
CA ALA A 63 9.01 -2.20 -17.88
C ALA A 63 10.33 -2.99 -17.85
N SER A 64 11.45 -2.30 -17.68
CA SER A 64 12.76 -2.89 -17.84
C SER A 64 13.02 -3.88 -16.70
N MET A 65 13.51 -5.07 -17.04
CA MET A 65 14.02 -6.05 -16.06
C MET A 65 15.12 -5.45 -15.15
N ALA A 66 15.68 -4.30 -15.51
CA ALA A 66 16.57 -3.51 -14.68
C ALA A 66 15.91 -2.99 -13.39
N VAL A 67 14.59 -2.76 -13.37
CA VAL A 67 13.85 -2.35 -12.15
C VAL A 67 13.63 -3.52 -11.20
N LEU A 68 13.52 -4.75 -11.72
CA LEU A 68 13.29 -5.96 -10.92
C LEU A 68 14.55 -6.46 -10.19
N GLY A 69 15.74 -5.96 -10.55
CA GLY A 69 17.00 -6.37 -9.91
C GLY A 69 17.33 -7.85 -10.11
N HIS A 70 18.43 -8.31 -9.50
CA HIS A 70 18.71 -9.74 -9.37
C HIS A 70 17.87 -10.31 -8.22
N LEU A 71 17.23 -11.46 -8.45
CA LEU A 71 16.57 -12.24 -7.42
C LEU A 71 17.54 -13.36 -7.04
N ASP A 72 18.20 -13.21 -5.90
CA ASP A 72 19.13 -14.22 -5.38
C ASP A 72 18.36 -15.44 -4.86
N ASP A 73 19.01 -16.60 -4.92
CA ASP A 73 18.50 -17.80 -4.27
C ASP A 73 18.43 -17.59 -2.75
N VAL A 74 17.38 -18.11 -2.13
CA VAL A 74 17.17 -18.02 -0.69
C VAL A 74 17.41 -19.39 -0.08
N SER A 75 18.06 -19.41 1.09
CA SER A 75 18.34 -20.67 1.78
C SER A 75 17.05 -21.43 2.11
N ASP A 76 17.16 -22.75 2.28
CA ASP A 76 16.02 -23.60 2.70
C ASP A 76 15.34 -23.16 4.01
N ARG A 77 16.04 -22.33 4.80
CA ARG A 77 15.49 -21.68 5.99
C ARG A 77 14.39 -20.67 5.65
N ASP A 78 14.44 -20.01 4.51
CA ASP A 78 13.46 -19.02 4.08
C ASP A 78 12.41 -19.61 3.11
N THR A 79 12.61 -20.85 2.63
CA THR A 79 11.63 -21.62 1.84
C THR A 79 10.83 -22.62 2.66
N HIS A 80 11.06 -22.69 3.98
CA HIS A 80 10.37 -23.66 4.82
C HIS A 80 8.85 -23.44 4.77
N GLY A 81 8.10 -24.53 4.66
CA GLY A 81 6.63 -24.48 4.74
C GLY A 81 6.16 -23.98 6.11
N SER A 82 4.86 -23.68 6.21
CA SER A 82 4.19 -23.42 7.49
C SER A 82 4.54 -22.11 8.20
N ASP A 83 4.94 -21.12 7.43
CA ASP A 83 5.47 -19.86 7.96
C ASP A 83 4.37 -18.84 8.30
N ILE A 84 3.12 -19.10 7.91
CA ILE A 84 1.96 -18.24 8.16
C ILE A 84 1.46 -18.43 9.60
N SER A 85 1.20 -17.32 10.29
CA SER A 85 0.64 -17.29 11.64
C SER A 85 -0.78 -17.87 11.67
N TYR A 86 -1.08 -18.64 12.73
CA TYR A 86 -2.43 -19.14 13.01
C TYR A 86 -3.45 -18.02 13.24
N ILE A 87 -3.02 -16.82 13.67
CA ILE A 87 -3.90 -15.67 13.87
C ILE A 87 -4.11 -14.93 12.54
N VAL A 88 -5.37 -14.83 12.12
CA VAL A 88 -5.82 -14.11 10.92
C VAL A 88 -6.92 -13.13 11.34
N TYR A 89 -6.92 -11.92 10.78
CA TYR A 89 -7.99 -10.94 10.99
C TYR A 89 -8.86 -10.81 9.75
N LEU A 90 -10.17 -10.72 9.94
CA LEU A 90 -11.15 -10.46 8.90
C LEU A 90 -11.91 -9.18 9.20
N ILE A 91 -12.12 -8.37 8.16
CA ILE A 91 -13.00 -7.21 8.16
C ILE A 91 -14.06 -7.44 7.09
N ALA A 92 -15.34 -7.39 7.46
CA ALA A 92 -16.42 -7.43 6.49
C ALA A 92 -16.56 -6.06 5.78
N LEU A 93 -16.96 -6.06 4.51
CA LEU A 93 -17.05 -4.81 3.70
C LEU A 93 -18.05 -3.77 4.23
N ASP A 94 -18.97 -4.17 5.09
CA ASP A 94 -19.94 -3.32 5.77
C ASP A 94 -19.33 -2.56 6.96
N GLN A 95 -18.27 -3.09 7.58
CA GLN A 95 -17.55 -2.45 8.69
C GLN A 95 -16.67 -1.27 8.22
N ILE A 96 -16.38 -1.20 6.92
CA ILE A 96 -15.52 -0.17 6.33
C ILE A 96 -16.28 1.15 6.18
N ASP A 97 -15.62 2.25 6.53
CA ASP A 97 -16.11 3.59 6.29
C ASP A 97 -15.91 4.00 4.83
N ARG A 98 -16.99 3.93 4.05
CA ARG A 98 -16.99 4.29 2.61
C ARG A 98 -16.98 5.78 2.35
N THR A 99 -17.11 6.61 3.39
CA THR A 99 -17.00 8.08 3.22
C THR A 99 -15.56 8.52 3.05
N LYS A 100 -14.60 7.67 3.43
CA LYS A 100 -13.17 7.91 3.29
C LYS A 100 -12.61 7.09 2.11
N PRO A 101 -11.62 7.62 1.39
CA PRO A 101 -10.99 6.88 0.31
C PRO A 101 -10.29 5.63 0.87
N PHE A 102 -10.44 4.50 0.18
CA PHE A 102 -9.73 3.29 0.51
C PHE A 102 -8.23 3.45 0.18
N PRO A 103 -7.30 3.10 1.10
CA PRO A 103 -5.88 3.32 0.91
C PRO A 103 -5.35 2.54 -0.29
N GLN A 104 -4.64 3.23 -1.18
CA GLN A 104 -3.99 2.62 -2.34
C GLN A 104 -2.54 2.25 -2.02
N PRO A 105 -1.99 1.19 -2.64
CA PRO A 105 -0.60 0.80 -2.45
C PRO A 105 0.37 1.86 -2.96
N ASN A 106 1.46 2.09 -2.21
CA ASN A 106 2.59 2.90 -2.67
C ASN A 106 3.55 2.08 -3.57
N SER A 107 4.63 2.71 -4.04
CA SER A 107 5.66 2.05 -4.86
C SER A 107 6.33 0.85 -4.18
N ASN A 108 6.31 0.80 -2.84
CA ASN A 108 6.88 -0.27 -2.03
C ASN A 108 5.86 -1.39 -1.73
N ARG A 109 4.68 -1.37 -2.38
CA ARG A 109 3.57 -2.31 -2.14
C ARG A 109 3.01 -2.23 -0.72
N GLU A 110 3.11 -1.08 -0.07
CA GLU A 110 2.58 -0.84 1.27
C GLU A 110 1.23 -0.15 1.21
N VAL A 111 0.30 -0.59 2.07
CA VAL A 111 -1.06 -0.07 2.18
C VAL A 111 -1.25 0.50 3.58
N ALA A 112 -1.73 1.73 3.64
CA ALA A 112 -2.06 2.44 4.88
C ALA A 112 -3.24 1.80 5.63
N PRO A 113 -3.47 2.14 6.92
CA PRO A 113 -4.57 1.59 7.71
C PRO A 113 -5.94 1.72 7.03
N VAL A 114 -6.73 0.64 7.06
CA VAL A 114 -8.08 0.62 6.47
C VAL A 114 -9.04 1.45 7.34
N PRO A 115 -9.79 2.41 6.78
CA PRO A 115 -10.73 3.22 7.54
C PRO A 115 -11.97 2.38 7.92
N LEU A 116 -12.14 2.13 9.22
CA LEU A 116 -13.32 1.47 9.77
C LEU A 116 -14.37 2.49 10.21
N LYS A 117 -15.64 2.07 10.23
CA LYS A 117 -16.72 2.84 10.85
C LYS A 117 -16.45 3.02 12.35
N PRO A 118 -16.97 4.10 12.96
CA PRO A 118 -16.78 4.35 14.39
C PRO A 118 -17.26 3.15 15.24
N GLY A 119 -16.37 2.59 16.05
CA GLY A 119 -16.67 1.49 16.96
C GLY A 119 -16.53 0.07 16.37
N GLU A 120 -16.35 -0.05 15.05
CA GLU A 120 -16.07 -1.35 14.41
C GLU A 120 -14.63 -1.79 14.63
N ILE A 121 -14.43 -3.10 14.80
CA ILE A 121 -13.12 -3.71 15.00
C ILE A 121 -12.93 -4.92 14.07
N PRO A 122 -11.70 -5.19 13.60
CA PRO A 122 -11.41 -6.43 12.89
C PRO A 122 -11.64 -7.66 13.78
N HIS A 123 -12.24 -8.71 13.22
CA HIS A 123 -12.48 -9.96 13.94
C HIS A 123 -11.30 -10.91 13.76
N TYR A 124 -10.74 -11.39 14.87
CA TYR A 124 -9.65 -12.37 14.83
C TYR A 124 -10.18 -13.80 14.78
N PHE A 125 -9.50 -14.63 14.02
CA PHE A 125 -9.71 -16.06 13.91
C PHE A 125 -8.40 -16.76 14.23
N GLU A 126 -8.46 -17.74 15.11
CA GLU A 126 -7.31 -18.56 15.48
C GLU A 126 -7.41 -19.93 14.81
N ALA A 127 -6.52 -20.10 13.83
CA ALA A 127 -6.13 -21.34 13.18
C ALA A 127 -6.08 -22.55 14.13
N HIS A 128 -6.71 -23.68 13.82
CA HIS A 128 -6.30 -24.97 14.41
C HIS A 128 -5.16 -25.61 13.62
N ASP A 129 -5.21 -25.48 12.29
CA ASP A 129 -4.11 -25.86 11.39
C ASP A 129 -3.51 -24.62 10.72
N ILE A 130 -2.31 -24.77 10.19
CA ILE A 130 -1.50 -23.69 9.63
C ILE A 130 -2.21 -23.15 8.38
N PRO A 131 -2.57 -21.86 8.35
CA PRO A 131 -3.24 -21.30 7.19
C PRO A 131 -2.34 -21.35 5.95
N THR A 132 -2.95 -21.50 4.78
CA THR A 132 -2.21 -21.57 3.51
C THR A 132 -2.66 -20.47 2.57
N PHE A 133 -1.69 -19.83 1.91
CA PHE A 133 -1.92 -18.91 0.81
C PHE A 133 -1.36 -19.47 -0.49
N THR A 134 -2.18 -19.49 -1.53
CA THR A 134 -1.77 -19.92 -2.87
C THR A 134 -2.22 -18.86 -3.88
N GLY A 135 -1.27 -18.22 -4.55
CA GLY A 135 -1.51 -17.34 -5.68
C GLY A 135 -1.09 -18.04 -6.97
N THR A 136 -2.02 -18.22 -7.90
CA THR A 136 -1.76 -18.79 -9.23
C THR A 136 -2.03 -17.75 -10.30
N THR A 137 -1.14 -17.64 -11.27
CA THR A 137 -1.38 -16.85 -12.48
C THR A 137 -1.15 -17.72 -13.69
N GLU A 138 -2.07 -17.64 -14.65
CA GLU A 138 -2.01 -18.40 -15.89
C GLU A 138 -2.23 -17.45 -17.06
N LYS A 139 -1.41 -17.59 -18.10
CA LYS A 139 -1.56 -16.81 -19.32
C LYS A 139 -2.55 -17.54 -20.24
N GLY A 140 -3.71 -16.94 -20.46
CA GLY A 140 -4.65 -17.37 -21.50
C GLY A 140 -4.32 -16.80 -22.89
N ASP A 141 -5.24 -16.97 -23.84
CA ASP A 141 -5.04 -16.57 -25.25
C ASP A 141 -4.82 -15.06 -25.43
N ILE A 142 -5.54 -14.22 -24.68
CA ILE A 142 -5.47 -12.75 -24.79
C ILE A 142 -5.08 -12.09 -23.45
N THR A 143 -5.55 -12.64 -22.32
CA THR A 143 -5.36 -12.06 -20.98
C THR A 143 -4.76 -13.07 -20.00
N THR A 144 -4.13 -12.57 -18.94
CA THR A 144 -3.66 -13.40 -17.82
C THR A 144 -4.76 -13.49 -16.77
N THR A 145 -5.12 -14.69 -16.37
CA THR A 145 -6.03 -14.94 -15.25
C THR A 145 -5.20 -15.18 -13.99
N GLY A 146 -5.64 -14.60 -12.88
CA GLY A 146 -4.99 -14.76 -11.58
C GLY A 146 -6.02 -15.16 -10.53
N GLU A 147 -5.62 -16.05 -9.63
CA GLU A 147 -6.43 -16.52 -8.53
C GLU A 147 -5.60 -16.59 -7.26
N ASN A 148 -6.12 -15.97 -6.21
CA ASN A 148 -5.57 -16.02 -4.87
C ASN A 148 -6.54 -16.79 -3.97
N ASN A 149 -6.03 -17.85 -3.35
CA ASN A 149 -6.76 -18.69 -2.41
C ASN A 149 -6.09 -18.63 -1.03
N PHE A 150 -6.88 -18.35 -0.01
CA PHE A 150 -6.46 -18.38 1.38
C PHE A 150 -7.33 -19.36 2.15
N VAL A 151 -6.72 -20.37 2.77
CA VAL A 151 -7.43 -21.44 3.47
C VAL A 151 -7.11 -21.39 4.96
N LEU A 152 -8.17 -21.48 5.77
CA LEU A 152 -8.11 -21.44 7.22
C LEU A 152 -8.91 -22.62 7.79
N ILE A 153 -8.35 -23.39 8.71
CA ILE A 153 -9.03 -24.54 9.33
C ILE A 153 -9.29 -24.25 10.81
N MET A 154 -10.55 -24.14 11.19
CA MET A 154 -11.01 -23.89 12.56
C MET A 154 -11.30 -25.19 13.29
N GLY A 155 -10.87 -25.28 14.55
CA GLY A 155 -11.02 -26.47 15.37
C GLY A 155 -12.39 -26.61 16.02
N GLY A 156 -13.01 -27.78 15.87
CA GLY A 156 -14.28 -28.14 16.47
C GLY A 156 -15.49 -27.62 15.71
N ALA A 157 -16.67 -28.11 16.08
CA ALA A 157 -17.93 -27.73 15.47
C ALA A 157 -18.74 -26.91 16.49
N ARG A 158 -18.62 -25.59 16.43
CA ARG A 158 -19.09 -24.65 17.46
C ARG A 158 -20.20 -23.76 16.92
N ILE A 159 -21.16 -23.40 17.77
CA ILE A 159 -22.29 -22.52 17.41
C ILE A 159 -21.82 -21.21 16.74
N PRO A 160 -20.78 -20.50 17.24
CA PRO A 160 -20.30 -19.28 16.57
C PRO A 160 -19.78 -19.51 15.15
N LEU A 161 -19.20 -20.69 14.86
CA LEU A 161 -18.72 -21.03 13.52
C LEU A 161 -19.89 -21.31 12.58
N TYR A 162 -20.93 -21.99 13.06
CA TYR A 162 -22.14 -22.23 12.28
C TYR A 162 -22.86 -20.94 11.92
N ASN A 163 -23.07 -20.06 12.91
CA ASN A 163 -23.69 -18.75 12.68
C ASN A 163 -22.88 -17.94 11.67
N PHE A 164 -21.55 -17.93 11.79
CA PHE A 164 -20.69 -17.23 10.84
C PHE A 164 -20.82 -17.78 9.41
N ILE A 165 -20.85 -19.11 9.25
CA ILE A 165 -21.05 -19.75 7.93
C ILE A 165 -22.41 -19.40 7.36
N GLU A 166 -23.48 -19.53 8.15
CA GLU A 166 -24.85 -19.30 7.71
C GLU A 166 -25.09 -17.84 7.33
N GLU A 167 -24.52 -16.90 8.09
CA GLU A 167 -24.70 -15.46 7.88
C GLU A 167 -23.79 -14.91 6.78
N TYR A 168 -22.56 -15.42 6.66
CA TYR A 168 -21.53 -14.84 5.80
C TYR A 168 -21.02 -15.76 4.67
N SER A 169 -21.71 -16.85 4.36
CA SER A 169 -21.43 -17.64 3.16
C SER A 169 -21.56 -16.78 1.90
N GLY A 170 -20.54 -16.77 1.04
CA GLY A 170 -20.45 -15.85 -0.10
C GLY A 170 -20.18 -14.38 0.30
N GLY A 171 -19.92 -14.13 1.58
CA GLY A 171 -19.58 -12.82 2.13
C GLY A 171 -18.28 -12.27 1.57
N LYS A 172 -18.16 -10.94 1.61
CA LYS A 172 -17.03 -10.18 1.06
C LYS A 172 -16.22 -9.57 2.20
N PHE A 173 -14.93 -9.86 2.19
CA PHE A 173 -14.02 -9.54 3.28
C PHE A 173 -12.74 -8.87 2.80
N ILE A 174 -12.03 -8.28 3.75
CA ILE A 174 -10.60 -7.95 3.70
C ILE A 174 -9.90 -8.80 4.76
N LEU A 175 -8.79 -9.42 4.38
CA LEU A 175 -8.06 -10.37 5.21
C LEU A 175 -6.68 -9.84 5.56
N PHE A 176 -6.28 -9.96 6.83
CA PHE A 176 -4.92 -9.70 7.29
C PHE A 176 -4.28 -10.94 7.89
N PHE A 177 -3.03 -11.19 7.51
CA PHE A 177 -2.22 -12.28 8.06
C PHE A 177 -0.78 -11.82 8.22
N LYS A 178 0.03 -12.58 8.97
CA LYS A 178 1.47 -12.33 9.13
C LYS A 178 2.23 -13.64 9.11
N HIS A 179 3.54 -13.55 8.92
CA HIS A 179 4.41 -14.70 9.10
C HIS A 179 4.88 -14.81 10.55
N ILE A 180 5.17 -16.04 10.99
CA ILE A 180 5.72 -16.32 12.31
C ILE A 180 7.09 -15.63 12.43
N LYS A 181 7.39 -15.04 13.59
CA LYS A 181 8.62 -14.27 13.87
C LYS A 181 8.84 -13.02 13.01
N LYS A 182 7.89 -12.63 12.15
CA LYS A 182 7.89 -11.34 11.44
C LYS A 182 6.84 -10.40 12.03
N SER A 183 7.16 -9.12 12.15
CA SER A 183 6.22 -8.08 12.61
C SER A 183 5.34 -7.51 11.49
N THR A 184 5.68 -7.82 10.24
CA THR A 184 5.00 -7.31 9.06
C THR A 184 3.67 -8.02 8.86
N TRP A 185 2.61 -7.23 8.70
CA TRP A 185 1.29 -7.71 8.30
C TRP A 185 1.15 -7.63 6.79
N TYR A 186 0.34 -8.53 6.24
CA TYR A 186 -0.05 -8.56 4.86
C TYR A 186 -1.56 -8.38 4.75
N ILE A 187 -2.01 -7.68 3.71
CA ILE A 187 -3.42 -7.45 3.39
C ILE A 187 -3.78 -8.16 2.09
N LEU A 188 -4.97 -8.77 2.08
CA LEU A 188 -5.61 -9.37 0.91
C LEU A 188 -7.03 -8.84 0.74
N GLY A 189 -7.33 -8.39 -0.47
CA GLY A 189 -8.61 -7.79 -0.83
C GLY A 189 -8.59 -6.28 -0.77
N GLU A 190 -9.46 -5.67 -1.57
CA GLU A 190 -9.68 -4.24 -1.67
C GLU A 190 -11.18 -3.95 -1.62
N LEU A 191 -11.58 -2.69 -1.44
CA LEU A 191 -13.00 -2.29 -1.41
C LEU A 191 -13.75 -2.75 -2.67
N GLU A 192 -13.16 -2.58 -3.85
CA GLU A 192 -13.79 -2.91 -5.14
C GLU A 192 -13.61 -4.38 -5.54
N ARG A 193 -12.52 -5.01 -5.06
CA ARG A 193 -12.19 -6.41 -5.30
C ARG A 193 -11.85 -7.12 -3.99
N PRO A 194 -12.88 -7.41 -3.17
CA PRO A 194 -12.71 -8.09 -1.89
C PRO A 194 -12.30 -9.54 -2.07
N ILE A 195 -11.86 -10.18 -0.99
CA ILE A 195 -11.75 -11.63 -0.93
C ILE A 195 -13.11 -12.21 -0.51
N ILE A 196 -13.54 -13.29 -1.16
CA ILE A 196 -14.88 -13.86 -0.96
C ILE A 196 -14.76 -15.17 -0.21
N LEU A 197 -15.61 -15.40 0.80
CA LEU A 197 -15.76 -16.72 1.41
C LEU A 197 -16.46 -17.65 0.42
N ALA A 198 -15.67 -18.40 -0.34
CA ALA A 198 -16.15 -19.13 -1.51
C ALA A 198 -16.58 -20.56 -1.19
N ASN A 199 -15.90 -21.21 -0.24
CA ASN A 199 -16.23 -22.55 0.19
C ASN A 199 -16.06 -22.67 1.70
N THR A 200 -16.99 -23.37 2.33
CA THR A 200 -16.93 -23.76 3.73
C THR A 200 -17.22 -25.24 3.84
N GLU A 201 -16.36 -25.99 4.52
CA GLU A 201 -16.54 -27.43 4.76
C GLU A 201 -16.53 -27.67 6.26
N THR A 202 -17.59 -28.28 6.80
CA THR A 202 -17.64 -28.67 8.21
C THR A 202 -17.66 -30.18 8.30
N LYS A 203 -16.72 -30.73 9.08
CA LYS A 203 -16.60 -32.15 9.38
C LYS A 203 -16.86 -32.40 10.86
N ASP A 204 -17.68 -33.41 11.15
CA ASP A 204 -17.94 -33.90 12.51
C ASP A 204 -18.16 -35.42 12.47
N ASP A 205 -17.08 -36.16 12.27
CA ASP A 205 -17.10 -37.62 12.20
C ASP A 205 -15.91 -38.24 12.95
N LYS A 206 -15.70 -39.55 12.77
CA LYS A 206 -14.62 -40.30 13.41
C LYS A 206 -13.22 -39.76 13.08
N ASP A 207 -13.02 -39.20 11.90
CA ASP A 207 -11.71 -38.79 11.40
C ASP A 207 -11.33 -37.39 11.89
N GLY A 208 -12.31 -36.56 12.27
CA GLY A 208 -12.03 -35.25 12.83
C GLY A 208 -13.25 -34.35 12.98
N ARG A 209 -13.06 -33.31 13.79
CA ARG A 209 -14.07 -32.28 14.03
C ARG A 209 -13.47 -30.89 13.78
N TYR A 210 -13.74 -30.32 12.61
CA TYR A 210 -13.19 -29.03 12.18
C TYR A 210 -14.05 -28.39 11.10
N THR A 211 -13.80 -27.10 10.87
CA THR A 211 -14.43 -26.32 9.79
C THR A 211 -13.36 -25.63 8.95
N THR A 212 -13.33 -25.89 7.66
CA THR A 212 -12.43 -25.25 6.70
C THR A 212 -13.13 -24.06 6.06
N PHE A 213 -12.49 -22.90 6.05
CA PHE A 213 -12.88 -21.71 5.30
C PHE A 213 -11.91 -21.49 4.14
N THR A 214 -12.46 -21.39 2.94
CA THR A 214 -11.70 -21.07 1.73
C THR A 214 -12.13 -19.71 1.23
N PHE A 215 -11.20 -18.76 1.29
CA PHE A 215 -11.36 -17.42 0.76
C PHE A 215 -10.71 -17.32 -0.62
N LYS A 216 -11.44 -16.79 -1.59
CA LYS A 216 -11.00 -16.70 -2.99
C LYS A 216 -11.11 -15.27 -3.52
N ARG A 217 -10.09 -14.83 -4.26
CA ARG A 217 -10.09 -13.58 -5.02
C ARG A 217 -9.51 -13.83 -6.40
N SER A 218 -10.27 -13.54 -7.44
CA SER A 218 -9.77 -13.55 -8.82
C SER A 218 -8.97 -12.27 -9.09
N SER A 219 -7.68 -12.30 -8.78
CA SER A 219 -6.73 -11.25 -9.13
C SER A 219 -5.34 -11.82 -9.38
N VAL A 220 -4.57 -11.16 -10.25
CA VAL A 220 -3.14 -11.39 -10.44
C VAL A 220 -2.30 -10.72 -9.35
N ASP A 221 -2.89 -9.79 -8.60
CA ASP A 221 -2.17 -9.04 -7.57
C ASP A 221 -1.98 -9.91 -6.33
N LEU A 222 -0.71 -10.11 -5.97
CA LEU A 222 -0.30 -10.81 -4.74
C LEU A 222 -0.49 -9.93 -3.49
N PRO A 223 -0.43 -10.52 -2.28
CA PRO A 223 -0.57 -9.78 -1.03
C PRO A 223 0.30 -8.53 -0.97
N LEU A 224 -0.23 -7.49 -0.35
CA LEU A 224 0.44 -6.22 -0.13
C LEU A 224 0.85 -6.12 1.34
N VAL A 225 1.85 -5.29 1.64
CA VAL A 225 2.30 -5.04 3.00
C VAL A 225 1.32 -4.09 3.69
N TYR A 226 0.81 -4.46 4.85
CA TYR A 226 -0.07 -3.63 5.66
C TYR A 226 0.72 -2.89 6.74
N THR A 227 0.65 -1.56 6.75
CA THR A 227 1.40 -0.72 7.70
C THR A 227 0.62 -0.38 8.97
N GLY A 228 -0.69 -0.69 8.99
CA GLY A 228 -1.52 -0.56 10.18
C GLY A 228 -1.38 -1.74 11.14
N ASN A 229 -2.01 -1.63 12.31
CA ASN A 229 -2.14 -2.74 13.27
C ASN A 229 -3.57 -3.29 13.22
N PRO A 230 -3.81 -4.52 12.72
CA PRO A 230 -5.15 -5.10 12.65
C PRO A 230 -5.67 -5.58 14.00
N ALA A 231 -4.81 -5.71 15.02
CA ALA A 231 -5.20 -6.01 16.40
C ALA A 231 -5.80 -4.78 17.11
N VAL A 232 -6.71 -4.07 16.43
CA VAL A 232 -7.46 -2.96 17.00
C VAL A 232 -8.37 -3.53 18.08
N THR A 233 -7.90 -3.59 19.31
CA THR A 233 -8.80 -3.62 20.47
C THR A 233 -9.68 -2.37 20.41
N ALA A 234 -10.94 -2.48 20.81
CA ALA A 234 -11.83 -1.33 20.96
C ALA A 234 -11.05 -0.16 21.58
N ALA A 235 -11.13 1.02 20.94
CA ALA A 235 -10.38 2.17 21.40
C ALA A 235 -10.72 2.42 22.87
N GLY A 236 -9.70 2.53 23.72
CA GLY A 236 -9.91 2.86 25.12
C GLY A 236 -10.66 4.17 25.22
N SER A 237 -11.66 4.26 26.09
CA SER A 237 -12.36 5.54 26.29
C SER A 237 -11.57 6.40 27.26
N VAL A 238 -11.28 7.63 26.84
CA VAL A 238 -10.81 8.68 27.75
C VAL A 238 -12.04 9.46 28.18
N ALA A 239 -12.34 9.42 29.48
CA ALA A 239 -13.54 9.99 30.05
C ALA A 239 -13.64 11.50 29.79
N ALA A 240 -14.88 12.00 29.75
CA ALA A 240 -15.15 13.43 29.61
C ALA A 240 -14.48 14.23 30.74
N GLY A 241 -13.74 15.28 30.39
CA GLY A 241 -13.04 16.11 31.39
C GLY A 241 -11.70 15.54 31.89
N ALA A 242 -11.21 14.41 31.35
CA ALA A 242 -9.94 13.84 31.75
C ALA A 242 -8.76 14.78 31.46
N THR A 243 -7.80 14.84 32.38
CA THR A 243 -6.54 15.60 32.26
C THR A 243 -5.33 14.68 32.00
N SER A 244 -5.57 13.37 31.99
CA SER A 244 -4.54 12.34 31.76
C SER A 244 -5.09 11.19 30.91
N ILE A 245 -4.20 10.52 30.17
CA ILE A 245 -4.52 9.31 29.41
C ILE A 245 -3.84 8.11 30.07
N ALA A 246 -4.61 7.08 30.41
CA ALA A 246 -4.09 5.82 30.93
C ALA A 246 -3.90 4.82 29.79
N ILE A 247 -2.65 4.56 29.42
CA ILE A 247 -2.28 3.62 28.37
C ILE A 247 -2.25 2.20 28.95
N THR A 248 -2.92 1.27 28.26
CA THR A 248 -2.90 -0.15 28.60
C THR A 248 -2.04 -0.94 27.61
N PRO A 249 -1.45 -2.08 28.03
CA PRO A 249 -0.62 -2.92 27.16
C PRO A 249 -1.32 -3.43 25.90
N SER A 250 -2.64 -3.63 25.96
CA SER A 250 -3.43 -4.21 24.87
C SER A 250 -4.01 -3.18 23.90
N THR A 251 -3.98 -1.89 24.21
CA THR A 251 -4.75 -0.87 23.45
C THR A 251 -3.88 0.25 22.91
N ASN A 252 -3.88 0.38 21.58
CA ASN A 252 -3.12 1.39 20.83
C ASN A 252 -3.95 2.61 20.44
N SER A 253 -5.25 2.55 20.65
CA SER A 253 -6.19 3.57 20.17
C SER A 253 -7.04 4.08 21.31
N TYR A 254 -7.25 5.39 21.42
CA TYR A 254 -8.08 5.97 22.46
C TYR A 254 -9.03 7.01 21.90
N THR A 255 -10.31 6.94 22.27
CA THR A 255 -11.31 7.93 21.90
C THR A 255 -11.43 8.96 23.01
N ILE A 256 -11.20 10.22 22.69
CA ILE A 256 -11.25 11.33 23.64
C ILE A 256 -12.65 11.96 23.59
N ALA A 257 -13.40 11.78 24.68
CA ALA A 257 -14.74 12.33 24.81
C ALA A 257 -14.73 13.86 24.90
N ASN A 258 -15.89 14.47 24.62
CA ASN A 258 -16.13 15.89 24.82
C ASN A 258 -15.94 16.27 26.31
N GLY A 259 -15.53 17.52 26.57
CA GLY A 259 -15.42 18.03 27.93
C GLY A 259 -16.77 18.16 28.64
N THR A 260 -16.75 18.26 29.97
CA THR A 260 -17.96 18.37 30.80
C THR A 260 -18.40 19.84 30.97
N SER A 261 -17.69 20.60 31.79
CA SER A 261 -17.93 22.02 32.06
C SER A 261 -17.28 22.93 31.03
N GLY A 262 -16.11 22.54 30.49
CA GLY A 262 -15.36 23.23 29.43
C GLY A 262 -14.43 22.27 28.70
N ALA A 263 -13.63 22.78 27.76
CA ALA A 263 -12.59 22.00 27.09
C ALA A 263 -11.59 21.43 28.11
N ALA A 264 -11.35 20.13 28.07
CA ALA A 264 -10.41 19.47 28.95
C ALA A 264 -8.99 19.59 28.39
N ALA A 265 -8.03 20.01 29.21
CA ALA A 265 -6.62 20.03 28.83
C ALA A 265 -5.95 18.73 29.29
N ILE A 266 -5.58 17.87 28.34
CA ILE A 266 -4.86 16.63 28.61
C ILE A 266 -3.37 16.94 28.61
N ALA A 267 -2.71 16.74 29.75
CA ALA A 267 -1.31 17.13 29.95
C ALA A 267 -0.38 15.97 30.31
N THR A 268 -0.94 14.82 30.72
CA THR A 268 -0.15 13.70 31.26
C THR A 268 -0.58 12.36 30.67
N VAL A 269 0.34 11.40 30.71
CA VAL A 269 0.13 10.00 30.34
C VAL A 269 0.53 9.09 31.51
N SER A 270 -0.13 7.94 31.64
CA SER A 270 0.22 6.91 32.63
C SER A 270 0.15 5.51 32.00
N GLY A 271 0.74 4.51 32.66
CA GLY A 271 0.68 3.10 32.23
C GLY A 271 1.70 2.68 31.16
N LEU A 272 2.51 3.62 30.65
CA LEU A 272 3.63 3.30 29.76
C LEU A 272 4.77 2.61 30.52
N THR A 273 5.33 1.57 29.91
CA THR A 273 6.47 0.82 30.43
C THR A 273 7.66 0.91 29.48
N LYS A 274 8.85 0.50 29.91
CA LYS A 274 10.06 0.50 29.05
C LYS A 274 9.90 -0.36 27.79
N THR A 275 9.05 -1.38 27.83
CA THR A 275 8.76 -2.25 26.68
C THR A 275 7.86 -1.60 25.63
N ASP A 276 7.19 -0.50 25.96
CA ASP A 276 6.33 0.23 25.02
C ASP A 276 7.12 1.19 24.11
N LYS A 277 8.44 1.32 24.28
CA LYS A 277 9.25 2.23 23.46
C LYS A 277 9.12 1.91 21.97
N GLY A 278 8.79 2.93 21.18
CA GLY A 278 8.59 2.83 19.73
C GLY A 278 7.18 2.42 19.31
N ARG A 279 6.30 2.08 20.26
CA ARG A 279 4.87 1.80 20.02
C ARG A 279 4.14 3.06 19.53
N TYR A 280 3.18 2.87 18.65
CA TYR A 280 2.32 3.94 18.15
C TYR A 280 0.99 3.94 18.91
N ILE A 281 0.61 5.12 19.42
CA ILE A 281 -0.65 5.38 20.10
C ILE A 281 -1.44 6.39 19.28
N THR A 282 -2.66 6.06 18.88
CA THR A 282 -3.54 6.93 18.12
C THR A 282 -4.68 7.44 18.99
N LEU A 283 -4.87 8.74 19.01
CA LEU A 283 -5.95 9.43 19.71
C LEU A 283 -6.98 9.87 18.67
N TYR A 284 -8.25 9.55 18.91
CA TYR A 284 -9.37 9.96 18.08
C TYR A 284 -10.22 10.99 18.84
N GLY A 285 -10.45 12.14 18.22
CA GLY A 285 -11.34 13.14 18.77
C GLY A 285 -12.80 12.75 18.59
N ALA A 286 -13.57 12.86 19.68
CA ALA A 286 -15.03 12.77 19.68
C ALA A 286 -15.68 14.04 20.27
N GLY A 287 -14.91 15.12 20.42
CA GLY A 287 -15.36 16.40 20.92
C GLY A 287 -16.25 17.14 19.92
N THR A 288 -17.20 17.91 20.45
CA THR A 288 -18.05 18.81 19.67
C THR A 288 -17.75 20.25 20.08
N ASP A 289 -18.54 20.79 20.99
CA ASP A 289 -18.47 22.18 21.50
C ASP A 289 -17.39 22.38 22.58
N LYS A 290 -16.99 21.32 23.28
CA LYS A 290 -16.01 21.36 24.39
C LYS A 290 -14.87 20.38 24.14
N SER A 291 -14.41 20.34 22.90
CA SER A 291 -13.36 19.43 22.46
C SER A 291 -12.12 19.58 23.34
N ALA A 292 -11.61 18.45 23.85
CA ALA A 292 -10.40 18.44 24.65
C ALA A 292 -9.18 18.89 23.83
N THR A 293 -8.15 19.40 24.48
CA THR A 293 -6.93 19.88 23.85
C THR A 293 -5.70 19.18 24.41
N ILE A 294 -4.70 18.99 23.55
CA ILE A 294 -3.36 18.53 23.92
C ILE A 294 -2.40 19.60 23.43
N ALA A 295 -1.75 20.29 24.37
CA ALA A 295 -0.72 21.27 24.06
C ALA A 295 0.65 20.60 23.99
N ASP A 296 1.58 21.23 23.27
CA ASP A 296 2.98 20.84 23.27
C ASP A 296 3.60 20.98 24.66
N GLY A 297 4.49 20.05 25.01
CA GLY A 297 5.21 20.08 26.28
C GLY A 297 6.04 18.82 26.52
N ASN A 298 6.41 18.58 27.78
CA ASN A 298 7.34 17.50 28.13
C ASN A 298 6.76 16.09 27.92
N THR A 299 5.44 15.94 28.06
CA THR A 299 4.73 14.66 27.88
C THR A 299 4.39 14.43 26.41
N PHE A 300 3.89 15.46 25.73
CA PHE A 300 3.43 15.39 24.35
C PHE A 300 4.26 16.37 23.53
N VAL A 301 5.21 15.85 22.76
CA VAL A 301 6.03 16.65 21.84
C VAL A 301 5.29 16.70 20.51
N LEU A 302 4.73 17.86 20.18
CA LEU A 302 3.91 18.07 18.99
C LEU A 302 4.70 18.77 17.89
N GLU A 303 4.37 18.47 16.63
CA GLU A 303 4.97 19.16 15.49
C GLU A 303 4.60 20.65 15.52
N ASP A 304 5.60 21.50 15.27
CA ASP A 304 5.52 22.98 15.27
C ASP A 304 4.98 23.61 16.56
N GLY A 305 4.94 22.87 17.68
CA GLY A 305 4.39 23.35 18.95
C GLY A 305 2.88 23.63 18.90
N ALA A 306 2.18 23.15 17.87
CA ALA A 306 0.78 23.45 17.62
C ALA A 306 -0.14 22.60 18.51
N THR A 307 -0.98 23.24 19.30
CA THR A 307 -1.96 22.57 20.17
C THR A 307 -2.97 21.80 19.31
N TRP A 308 -3.09 20.50 19.56
CA TRP A 308 -4.08 19.65 18.90
C TRP A 308 -5.42 19.71 19.64
N THR A 309 -6.53 19.72 18.88
CA THR A 309 -7.89 19.76 19.42
C THR A 309 -8.66 18.49 19.01
N ALA A 310 -9.18 17.77 19.99
CA ALA A 310 -9.84 16.48 19.86
C ALA A 310 -11.30 16.58 19.34
N LYS A 311 -11.52 17.29 18.23
CA LYS A 311 -12.84 17.37 17.58
C LYS A 311 -13.23 16.05 16.92
N ALA A 312 -14.53 15.82 16.75
CA ALA A 312 -15.07 14.70 16.02
C ALA A 312 -14.44 14.58 14.62
N GLY A 313 -13.76 13.47 14.36
CA GLY A 313 -13.06 13.20 13.09
C GLY A 313 -11.59 13.60 13.06
N ALA A 314 -11.09 14.34 14.07
CA ALA A 314 -9.67 14.60 14.24
C ALA A 314 -8.94 13.36 14.77
N SER A 315 -7.68 13.20 14.37
CA SER A 315 -6.81 12.14 14.88
C SER A 315 -5.41 12.66 15.15
N LEU A 316 -4.73 12.06 16.13
CA LEU A 316 -3.35 12.34 16.48
C LEU A 316 -2.63 11.02 16.75
N THR A 317 -1.62 10.69 15.96
CA THR A 317 -0.78 9.51 16.18
C THR A 317 0.54 9.93 16.77
N LEU A 318 0.87 9.32 17.90
CA LEU A 318 2.06 9.58 18.68
C LEU A 318 2.91 8.31 18.77
N ARG A 319 4.23 8.46 18.80
CA ARG A 319 5.19 7.39 19.07
C ARG A 319 5.73 7.53 20.49
N VAL A 320 5.72 6.43 21.23
CA VAL A 320 6.27 6.37 22.58
C VAL A 320 7.80 6.47 22.53
N LEU A 321 8.38 7.51 23.13
CA LEU A 321 9.83 7.68 23.23
C LEU A 321 10.40 7.01 24.48
N ASP A 322 9.71 7.18 25.60
CA ASP A 322 10.03 6.60 26.90
C ASP A 322 8.75 6.40 27.75
N THR A 323 8.89 6.20 29.06
CA THR A 323 7.77 5.92 29.98
C THR A 323 6.85 7.13 30.24
N THR A 324 7.21 8.32 29.78
CA THR A 324 6.50 9.57 30.06
C THR A 324 6.29 10.46 28.84
N THR A 325 7.04 10.24 27.77
CA THR A 325 7.08 11.11 26.61
C THR A 325 6.58 10.38 25.36
N LEU A 326 5.65 11.04 24.67
CA LEU A 326 5.18 10.66 23.35
C LEU A 326 5.48 11.79 22.35
N VAL A 327 5.90 11.42 21.16
CA VAL A 327 6.27 12.34 20.09
C VAL A 327 5.29 12.19 18.94
N GLU A 328 4.82 13.28 18.40
CA GLU A 328 3.95 13.27 17.24
C GLU A 328 4.61 12.64 16.01
N VAL A 329 3.80 11.91 15.26
CA VAL A 329 4.17 11.28 13.99
C VAL A 329 3.26 11.75 12.86
N SER A 330 1.97 11.96 13.17
CA SER A 330 1.00 12.45 12.20
C SER A 330 -0.23 12.97 12.91
N ARG A 331 -0.83 14.04 12.39
CA ARG A 331 -2.15 14.53 12.80
C ARG A 331 -3.13 14.66 11.64
N THR A 332 -4.41 14.66 11.97
CA THR A 332 -5.52 15.06 11.10
C THR A 332 -6.40 16.00 11.90
N GLU A 333 -6.66 17.19 11.37
CA GLU A 333 -7.47 18.24 12.00
C GLU A 333 -8.78 18.46 11.25
N VAL A 334 -9.80 18.96 11.97
CA VAL A 334 -11.17 19.26 11.49
C VAL A 334 -11.63 20.61 12.01
#